data_AF-A0A959GZ94-F1
#
_entry.id   AF-A0A959GZ94-F1
#
_cell.length_a   1.000
_cell.length_b   1.000
_cell.length_c   1.000
_cell.angle_alpha   90.00
_cell.angle_beta   90.00
_cell.angle_gamma   90.00
#
_symmetry.space_group_name_H-M   'P 1'
#
loop_
_entity.id
_entity.type
_entity.pdbx_description
1 polymer ?
#
loop_
_entity_poly.entity_id
_entity_poly.type
_entity_poly.pdbx_seq_one_letter_code
_entity_poly.pdbx_strand_id
1 'polypeptide(L)'
;MIDKGSMSICPLMLIRVAGLPLTWLDQLSDRWPDEIGHADSRKSALMNAFDDALEALPVSPLRLEIYNARKVFFQRGKVPGPGLRSQLAGQPDVPALLQLLQMLEAAEQEQVARNFEQGYETAMQREWHTLQKAASETSLLRALLFASHDLLDRLPAFASKHPRDFD
;
A
#
# COMPACT_ATOMS: atom_id res chain seq x y z
N MET A 1 -38.44 -57.70 -28.28
CA MET A 1 -38.23 -56.26 -28.05
C MET A 1 -36.98 -56.12 -27.20
N ILE A 2 -35.86 -55.76 -27.81
CA ILE A 2 -34.60 -55.51 -27.10
C ILE A 2 -34.47 -53.99 -27.02
N ASP A 3 -34.51 -53.48 -25.80
CA ASP A 3 -34.36 -52.06 -25.50
C ASP A 3 -32.96 -51.65 -25.97
N LYS A 4 -32.91 -50.72 -26.94
CA LYS A 4 -31.65 -50.17 -27.44
C LYS A 4 -31.06 -49.35 -26.31
N GLY A 5 -30.07 -49.93 -25.63
CA GLY A 5 -29.34 -49.31 -24.54
C GLY A 5 -29.00 -47.86 -24.86
N SER A 6 -29.51 -46.97 -24.04
CA SER A 6 -29.17 -45.55 -24.01
C SER A 6 -27.69 -45.43 -23.65
N MET A 7 -26.81 -45.46 -24.66
CA MET A 7 -25.42 -45.07 -24.49
C MET A 7 -25.40 -43.63 -24.01
N SER A 8 -25.14 -43.42 -22.72
CA SER A 8 -24.88 -42.08 -22.19
C SER A 8 -23.53 -41.62 -22.77
N ILE A 9 -23.59 -40.85 -23.85
CA ILE A 9 -22.42 -40.20 -24.41
C ILE A 9 -22.03 -39.11 -23.40
N CYS A 10 -21.05 -39.39 -22.55
CA CYS A 10 -20.46 -38.37 -21.70
C CYS A 10 -19.64 -37.43 -22.59
N PRO A 11 -19.97 -36.12 -22.66
CA PRO A 11 -19.21 -35.19 -23.46
C PRO A 11 -17.78 -35.11 -22.92
N LEU A 12 -16.81 -35.34 -23.80
CA LEU A 12 -15.40 -35.24 -23.47
C LEU A 12 -15.06 -33.75 -23.25
N MET A 13 -14.70 -33.38 -22.01
CA MET A 13 -14.28 -32.02 -21.68
C MET A 13 -12.77 -31.95 -21.56
N LEU A 14 -12.16 -31.03 -22.31
CA LEU A 14 -10.73 -30.73 -22.22
C LEU A 14 -10.53 -29.47 -21.39
N ILE A 15 -9.85 -29.61 -20.25
CA ILE A 15 -9.51 -28.49 -19.37
C ILE A 15 -8.03 -28.14 -19.58
N ARG A 16 -7.75 -26.88 -19.87
CA ARG A 16 -6.38 -26.35 -19.90
C ARG A 16 -6.09 -25.70 -18.56
N VAL A 17 -4.95 -26.06 -17.97
CA VAL A 17 -4.48 -25.49 -16.70
C VAL A 17 -3.16 -24.79 -16.96
N ALA A 18 -2.97 -23.62 -16.34
CA ALA A 18 -1.69 -22.93 -16.38
C ALA A 18 -0.61 -23.78 -15.67
N GLY A 19 0.61 -23.78 -16.21
CA GLY A 19 1.74 -24.52 -15.62
C GLY A 19 2.28 -23.94 -14.31
N LEU A 20 1.83 -22.73 -13.96
CA LEU A 20 2.09 -22.06 -12.69
C LEU A 20 0.75 -21.72 -12.02
N PRO A 21 0.60 -21.96 -10.71
CA PRO A 21 -0.63 -21.61 -10.00
C PRO A 21 -0.76 -20.09 -9.86
N LEU A 22 -1.89 -19.50 -10.23
CA LEU A 22 -2.11 -18.04 -10.16
C LEU A 22 -1.83 -17.42 -8.77
N THR A 23 -1.83 -18.24 -7.71
CA THR A 23 -1.52 -17.86 -6.33
C THR A 23 -0.12 -17.27 -6.12
N TRP A 24 0.80 -17.39 -7.08
CA TRP A 24 2.09 -16.69 -6.99
C TRP A 24 2.00 -15.20 -7.35
N LEU A 25 1.05 -14.80 -8.20
CA LEU A 25 0.82 -13.39 -8.53
C LEU A 25 0.19 -12.64 -7.36
N ASP A 26 -0.66 -13.31 -6.59
CA ASP A 26 -1.27 -12.77 -5.37
C ASP A 26 -0.23 -12.47 -4.26
N GLN A 27 1.02 -12.90 -4.44
CA GLN A 27 2.15 -12.65 -3.53
C GLN A 27 2.96 -11.40 -3.91
N LEU A 28 2.66 -10.74 -5.04
CA LEU A 28 3.27 -9.46 -5.45
C LEU A 28 2.44 -8.29 -4.88
N SER A 29 3.09 -7.18 -4.53
CA SER A 29 2.40 -6.05 -3.88
C SER A 29 1.60 -5.26 -4.89
N ASP A 30 0.35 -4.95 -4.54
CA ASP A 30 -0.61 -4.26 -5.41
C ASP A 30 -0.54 -2.71 -5.28
N ARG A 31 0.55 -2.14 -4.75
CA ARG A 31 0.57 -0.72 -4.34
C ARG A 31 1.80 0.04 -4.83
N TRP A 32 1.55 0.94 -5.77
CA TRP A 32 2.48 1.99 -6.19
C TRP A 32 2.48 3.15 -5.17
N PRO A 33 3.66 3.68 -4.78
CA PRO A 33 3.72 4.90 -4.00
C PRO A 33 3.45 6.11 -4.91
N ASP A 34 2.30 6.76 -4.71
CA ASP A 34 2.00 8.05 -5.32
C ASP A 34 2.57 9.20 -4.46
N GLU A 35 3.33 10.08 -5.13
CA GLU A 35 3.57 11.50 -4.85
C GLU A 35 4.39 11.94 -3.61
N ILE A 36 5.72 11.87 -3.75
CA ILE A 36 6.71 12.50 -2.86
C ILE A 36 6.79 14.06 -3.06
N GLY A 37 6.11 14.63 -4.06
CA GLY A 37 6.34 16.01 -4.53
C GLY A 37 5.74 17.18 -3.72
N HIS A 38 4.86 16.94 -2.75
CA HIS A 38 4.07 18.04 -2.11
C HIS A 38 4.25 18.18 -0.59
N ALA A 39 5.28 17.57 0.02
CA ALA A 39 5.40 17.51 1.48
C ALA A 39 5.60 18.89 2.15
N ASP A 40 6.40 19.78 1.56
CA ASP A 40 6.74 21.07 2.18
C ASP A 40 5.59 22.09 2.14
N SER A 41 4.89 22.18 1.00
CA SER A 41 3.70 23.04 0.86
C SER A 41 2.58 22.63 1.82
N ARG A 42 2.39 21.32 2.02
CA ARG A 42 1.36 20.76 2.91
C ARG A 42 1.68 21.00 4.38
N LYS A 43 2.96 20.94 4.77
CA LYS A 43 3.39 21.25 6.15
C LYS A 43 3.10 22.72 6.51
N SER A 44 3.36 23.66 5.60
CA SER A 44 2.99 25.07 5.81
C SER A 44 1.48 25.27 5.88
N ALA A 45 0.70 24.60 5.02
CA ALA A 45 -0.76 24.68 5.04
C ALA A 45 -1.35 24.18 6.37
N LEU A 46 -0.84 23.06 6.90
CA LEU A 46 -1.26 22.54 8.20
C LEU A 46 -0.87 23.48 9.36
N MET A 47 0.30 24.14 9.28
CA MET A 47 0.70 25.11 10.29
C MET A 47 -0.26 26.30 10.35
N ASN A 48 -0.64 26.81 9.18
CA ASN A 48 -1.63 27.89 9.07
C ASN A 48 -3.00 27.44 9.63
N ALA A 49 -3.46 26.23 9.31
CA ALA A 49 -4.72 25.71 9.84
C ALA A 49 -4.74 25.60 11.38
N PHE A 50 -3.59 25.28 12.00
CA PHE A 50 -3.47 25.32 13.47
C PHE A 50 -3.56 26.74 14.01
N ASP A 51 -2.90 27.70 13.35
CA ASP A 51 -2.86 29.09 13.79
C ASP A 51 -4.24 29.75 13.63
N ASP A 52 -4.94 29.49 12.52
CA ASP A 52 -6.31 29.94 12.25
C ASP A 52 -7.30 29.37 13.29
N ALA A 53 -7.16 28.08 13.63
CA ALA A 53 -7.99 27.44 14.65
C ALA A 53 -7.76 28.02 16.06
N LEU A 54 -6.52 28.39 16.39
CA LEU A 54 -6.18 29.04 17.65
C LEU A 54 -6.71 30.48 17.70
N GLU A 55 -6.73 31.20 16.57
CA GLU A 55 -7.28 32.56 16.49
C GLU A 55 -8.80 32.57 16.61
N ALA A 56 -9.49 31.62 15.96
CA ALA A 56 -10.95 31.52 15.96
C ALA A 56 -11.56 31.16 17.32
N LEU A 57 -10.79 30.51 18.22
CA LEU A 57 -11.30 30.03 19.51
C LEU A 57 -11.02 31.02 20.66
N PRO A 58 -12.01 31.31 21.52
CA PRO A 58 -11.75 32.02 22.78
C PRO A 58 -10.89 31.16 23.73
N VAL A 59 -10.40 31.77 24.82
CA VAL A 59 -9.66 31.05 25.88
C VAL A 59 -10.55 29.93 26.43
N SER A 60 -10.23 28.70 26.07
CA SER A 60 -11.03 27.51 26.34
C SER A 60 -10.15 26.28 26.48
N PRO A 61 -10.63 25.20 27.11
CA PRO A 61 -9.90 23.93 27.20
C PRO A 61 -9.51 23.38 25.82
N LEU A 62 -10.41 23.48 24.84
CA LEU A 62 -10.14 23.05 23.46
C LEU A 62 -8.99 23.81 22.81
N ARG A 63 -8.89 25.14 23.03
CA ARG A 63 -7.77 25.95 22.55
C ARG A 63 -6.43 25.45 23.10
N LEU A 64 -6.39 25.06 24.38
CA LEU A 64 -5.19 24.50 25.00
C LEU A 64 -4.83 23.13 24.41
N GLU A 65 -5.83 22.29 24.12
CA GLU A 65 -5.60 21.00 23.46
C GLU A 65 -5.04 21.18 22.04
N ILE A 66 -5.58 22.10 21.25
CA ILE A 66 -5.08 22.43 19.91
C ILE A 66 -3.64 22.97 19.99
N TYR A 67 -3.35 23.83 20.96
CA TYR A 67 -2.00 24.35 21.18
C TYR A 67 -1.00 23.22 21.51
N ASN A 68 -1.38 22.32 22.41
CA ASN A 68 -0.56 21.16 22.77
C ASN A 68 -0.38 20.20 21.58
N ALA A 69 -1.43 20.00 20.79
CA ALA A 69 -1.41 19.18 19.59
C ALA A 69 -0.47 19.76 18.52
N ARG A 70 -0.54 21.07 18.26
CA ARG A 70 0.41 21.80 17.39
C ARG A 70 1.85 21.55 17.84
N LYS A 71 2.11 21.75 19.13
CA LYS A 71 3.46 21.55 19.71
C LYS A 71 3.93 20.11 19.53
N VAL A 72 3.10 19.12 19.83
CA VAL A 72 3.45 17.70 19.70
C VAL A 72 3.67 17.32 18.23
N PHE A 73 2.84 17.80 17.31
CA PHE A 73 2.97 17.50 15.89
C PHE A 73 4.28 18.04 15.31
N PHE A 74 4.57 19.33 15.51
CA PHE A 74 5.77 19.94 14.92
C PHE A 74 7.09 19.62 15.64
N GLN A 75 7.04 19.25 16.93
CA GLN A 75 8.26 18.87 17.68
C GLN A 75 8.54 17.36 17.66
N ARG A 76 7.50 16.51 17.64
CA ARG A 76 7.64 15.05 17.78
C ARG A 76 7.15 14.28 16.55
N GLY A 77 6.59 14.95 15.54
CA GLY A 77 6.07 14.31 14.33
C GLY A 77 4.89 13.38 14.60
N LYS A 78 4.16 13.57 15.72
CA LYS A 78 3.01 12.72 16.08
C LYS A 78 1.71 13.42 15.71
N VAL A 79 0.92 12.78 14.85
CA VAL A 79 -0.44 13.20 14.57
C VAL A 79 -1.27 13.19 15.87
N PRO A 80 -2.12 14.21 16.12
CA PRO A 80 -2.98 14.25 17.28
C PRO A 80 -3.93 13.04 17.33
N GLY A 81 -4.16 12.53 18.54
CA GLY A 81 -4.97 11.33 18.77
C GLY A 81 -6.46 11.52 18.46
N PRO A 82 -7.23 10.41 18.42
CA PRO A 82 -8.64 10.42 18.01
C PRO A 82 -9.54 11.29 18.89
N GLY A 83 -9.19 11.47 20.17
CA GLY A 83 -9.95 12.30 21.11
C GLY A 83 -10.06 13.76 20.67
N LEU A 84 -8.97 14.38 20.18
CA LEU A 84 -9.00 15.75 19.69
C LEU A 84 -9.87 15.86 18.43
N ARG A 85 -9.81 14.86 17.54
CA ARG A 85 -10.61 14.86 16.31
C ARG A 85 -12.10 14.79 16.59
N SER A 86 -12.51 13.96 17.54
CA SER A 86 -13.91 13.91 17.98
C SER A 86 -14.38 15.25 18.55
N GLN A 87 -13.52 15.96 19.28
CA GLN A 87 -13.85 17.30 19.78
C GLN A 87 -13.96 18.34 18.66
N LEU A 88 -13.06 18.31 17.67
CA LEU A 88 -13.12 19.19 16.49
C LEU A 88 -14.38 18.93 15.66
N ALA A 89 -14.73 17.66 15.43
CA ALA A 89 -15.94 17.28 14.69
C ALA A 89 -17.23 17.66 15.43
N GLY A 90 -17.17 17.79 16.76
CA GLY A 90 -18.28 18.25 17.60
C GLY A 90 -18.56 19.76 17.53
N GLN A 91 -17.74 20.54 16.81
CA GLN A 91 -17.93 21.99 16.62
C GLN A 91 -17.96 22.37 15.12
N PRO A 92 -18.97 21.90 14.36
CA PRO A 92 -19.04 22.14 12.92
C PRO A 92 -19.25 23.63 12.56
N ASP A 93 -19.70 24.44 13.51
CA ASP A 93 -20.02 25.86 13.28
C ASP A 93 -18.77 26.76 13.19
N VAL A 94 -17.57 26.22 13.42
CA VAL A 94 -16.30 26.97 13.34
C VAL A 94 -15.49 26.49 12.13
N PRO A 95 -15.48 27.25 11.00
CA PRO A 95 -14.84 26.81 9.76
C PRO A 95 -13.35 26.47 9.91
N ALA A 96 -12.62 27.21 10.74
CA ALA A 96 -11.20 26.95 10.99
C ALA A 96 -10.94 25.59 11.66
N LEU A 97 -11.87 25.10 12.50
CA LEU A 97 -11.76 23.77 13.13
C LEU A 97 -12.03 22.65 12.14
N LEU A 98 -12.98 22.85 11.23
CA LEU A 98 -13.25 21.91 10.13
C LEU A 98 -12.05 21.81 9.19
N GLN A 99 -11.45 22.95 8.83
CA GLN A 99 -10.24 22.97 8.01
C GLN A 99 -9.07 22.27 8.72
N LEU A 100 -8.86 22.53 10.01
CA LEU A 100 -7.84 21.83 10.80
C LEU A 100 -8.10 20.31 10.83
N LEU A 101 -9.34 19.88 11.03
CA LEU A 101 -9.71 18.46 11.03
C LEU A 101 -9.34 17.79 9.69
N GLN A 102 -9.73 18.39 8.56
CA GLN A 102 -9.40 17.88 7.23
C GLN A 102 -7.89 17.79 6.99
N MET A 103 -7.14 18.81 7.40
CA MET A 103 -5.67 18.82 7.26
C MET A 103 -5.01 17.75 8.13
N LEU A 104 -5.55 17.46 9.32
CA LEU A 104 -5.05 16.39 10.20
C LEU A 104 -5.33 15.00 9.64
N GLU A 105 -6.48 14.79 8.99
CA GLU A 105 -6.81 13.52 8.32
C GLU A 105 -5.87 13.27 7.14
N ALA A 106 -5.62 14.30 6.31
CA ALA A 106 -4.66 14.20 5.21
C ALA A 106 -3.24 13.90 5.73
N ALA A 107 -2.81 14.56 6.81
CA ALA A 107 -1.49 14.33 7.40
C ALA A 107 -1.34 12.91 7.99
N GLU A 108 -2.41 12.31 8.52
CA GLU A 108 -2.38 10.91 8.97
C GLU A 108 -2.24 9.96 7.80
N GLN A 109 -3.03 10.13 6.73
CA GLN A 109 -2.94 9.32 5.53
C GLN A 109 -1.53 9.37 4.93
N GLU A 110 -0.91 10.55 4.92
CA GLU A 110 0.49 10.70 4.53
C GLU A 110 1.47 10.02 5.47
N GLN A 111 1.26 10.09 6.80
CA GLN A 111 2.16 9.42 7.73
C GLN A 111 2.08 7.90 7.58
N VAL A 112 0.88 7.38 7.31
CA VAL A 112 0.67 5.98 6.92
C VAL A 112 1.39 5.67 5.61
N ALA A 113 1.31 6.56 4.60
CA ALA A 113 2.02 6.41 3.33
C ALA A 113 3.55 6.45 3.49
N ARG A 114 4.11 7.35 4.32
CA ARG A 114 5.56 7.40 4.59
C ARG A 114 6.06 6.19 5.39
N ASN A 115 5.26 5.71 6.35
CA ASN A 115 5.57 4.44 7.01
C ASN A 115 5.53 3.27 6.02
N PHE A 116 4.70 3.36 4.98
CA PHE A 116 4.67 2.42 3.87
C PHE A 116 5.90 2.56 2.95
N GLU A 117 6.37 3.77 2.64
CA GLU A 117 7.63 4.02 1.93
C GLU A 117 8.84 3.46 2.69
N GLN A 118 8.88 3.59 4.02
CA GLN A 118 9.91 2.93 4.84
C GLN A 118 9.81 1.40 4.77
N GLY A 119 8.61 0.87 4.52
CA GLY A 119 8.37 -0.55 4.22
C GLY A 119 8.63 -0.92 2.76
N TYR A 120 8.82 0.04 1.85
CA TYR A 120 8.91 -0.20 0.41
C TYR A 120 10.16 -1.01 0.06
N GLU A 121 11.33 -0.65 0.56
CA GLU A 121 12.55 -1.45 0.34
C GLU A 121 12.38 -2.89 0.84
N THR A 122 11.69 -3.06 1.97
CA THR A 122 11.42 -4.39 2.52
C THR A 122 10.39 -5.14 1.67
N ALA A 123 9.38 -4.45 1.13
CA ALA A 123 8.39 -5.02 0.23
C ALA A 123 9.02 -5.43 -1.12
N MET A 124 9.85 -4.57 -1.70
CA MET A 124 10.56 -4.83 -2.94
C MET A 124 11.55 -5.99 -2.79
N GLN A 125 12.27 -6.08 -1.68
CA GLN A 125 13.11 -7.25 -1.38
C GLN A 125 12.29 -8.54 -1.29
N ARG A 126 11.08 -8.49 -0.72
CA ARG A 126 10.17 -9.64 -0.68
C ARG A 126 9.67 -10.02 -2.08
N GLU A 127 9.32 -9.04 -2.90
CA GLU A 127 8.89 -9.29 -4.29
C GLU A 127 9.98 -9.95 -5.11
N TRP A 128 11.20 -9.44 -5.05
CA TRP A 128 12.35 -10.05 -5.72
C TRP A 128 12.54 -11.50 -5.29
N HIS A 129 12.42 -11.79 -3.99
CA HIS A 129 12.48 -13.16 -3.50
C HIS A 129 11.32 -14.03 -4.01
N THR A 130 10.10 -13.51 -4.05
CA THR A 130 8.95 -14.22 -4.62
C THR A 130 9.18 -14.56 -6.09
N LEU A 131 9.71 -13.60 -6.87
CA LEU A 131 10.05 -13.79 -8.27
C LEU A 131 11.18 -14.81 -8.46
N GLN A 132 12.24 -14.76 -7.67
CA GLN A 132 13.34 -15.74 -7.71
C GLN A 132 12.87 -17.16 -7.35
N LYS A 133 11.96 -17.28 -6.39
CA LYS A 133 11.35 -18.55 -6.03
C LYS A 133 10.50 -19.10 -7.17
N ALA A 134 9.63 -18.28 -7.75
CA ALA A 134 8.82 -18.67 -8.91
C ALA A 134 9.69 -19.04 -10.12
N ALA A 135 10.77 -18.31 -10.35
CA ALA A 135 11.76 -18.57 -11.39
C ALA A 135 12.47 -19.93 -11.25
N SER A 136 12.53 -20.48 -10.03
CA SER A 136 13.15 -21.78 -9.73
C SER A 136 12.18 -22.96 -9.87
N GLU A 137 10.90 -22.71 -10.20
CA GLU A 137 9.90 -23.76 -10.36
C GLU A 137 10.19 -24.65 -11.57
N THR A 138 10.18 -25.96 -11.36
CA THR A 138 10.56 -26.94 -12.41
C THR A 138 9.61 -26.90 -13.61
N SER A 139 8.32 -26.62 -13.39
CA SER A 139 7.35 -26.47 -14.47
C SER A 139 7.66 -25.27 -15.37
N LEU A 140 8.06 -24.15 -14.77
CA LEU A 140 8.45 -22.94 -15.50
C LEU A 140 9.75 -23.16 -16.29
N LEU A 141 10.77 -23.75 -15.67
CA LEU A 141 12.04 -24.08 -16.34
C LEU A 141 11.82 -24.98 -17.56
N ARG A 142 10.95 -26.00 -17.43
CA ARG A 142 10.60 -26.90 -18.54
C ARG A 142 9.82 -26.18 -19.64
N ALA A 143 8.95 -25.25 -19.30
CA ALA A 143 8.25 -24.43 -20.29
C ALA A 143 9.23 -23.50 -21.03
N LEU A 144 10.19 -22.92 -20.31
CA LEU A 144 11.21 -22.02 -20.87
C LEU A 144 12.17 -22.73 -21.83
N LEU A 145 12.46 -24.02 -21.64
CA LEU A 145 13.18 -24.83 -22.64
C LEU A 145 12.55 -24.75 -24.04
N PHE A 146 11.24 -24.53 -24.14
CA PHE A 146 10.57 -24.43 -25.44
C PHE A 146 10.27 -22.98 -25.84
N ALA A 147 10.18 -22.06 -24.87
CA ALA A 147 9.78 -20.67 -25.11
C ALA A 147 10.96 -19.70 -25.27
N SER A 148 12.04 -19.86 -24.50
CA SER A 148 13.21 -18.96 -24.54
C SER A 148 14.44 -19.57 -23.85
N HIS A 149 15.43 -19.96 -24.65
CA HIS A 149 16.69 -20.50 -24.16
C HIS A 149 17.58 -19.41 -23.54
N ASP A 150 17.60 -18.21 -24.11
CA ASP A 150 18.39 -17.09 -23.57
C ASP A 150 17.96 -16.70 -22.15
N LEU A 151 16.65 -16.73 -21.87
CA LEU A 151 16.14 -16.45 -20.53
C LEU A 151 16.48 -17.60 -19.58
N LEU A 152 16.37 -18.85 -20.04
CA LEU A 152 16.72 -20.03 -19.26
C LEU A 152 18.20 -20.02 -18.82
N ASP A 153 19.12 -19.62 -19.71
CA ASP A 153 20.55 -19.54 -19.40
C ASP A 153 20.86 -18.45 -18.37
N ARG A 154 20.06 -17.40 -18.30
CA ARG A 154 20.23 -16.27 -17.36
C ARG A 154 19.56 -16.49 -16.01
N LEU A 155 18.62 -17.43 -15.91
CA LEU A 155 17.84 -17.67 -14.70
C LEU A 155 18.67 -18.10 -13.48
N PRO A 156 19.69 -18.97 -13.60
CA PRO A 156 20.53 -19.34 -12.46
C PRO A 156 21.25 -18.12 -11.85
N ALA A 157 21.79 -17.24 -12.70
CA ALA A 157 22.41 -15.99 -12.27
C ALA A 157 21.39 -15.08 -11.56
N PHE A 158 20.19 -14.93 -12.13
CA PHE A 158 19.09 -14.17 -11.51
C PHE A 158 18.67 -14.73 -10.14
N ALA A 159 18.51 -16.05 -10.01
CA ALA A 159 18.09 -16.71 -8.78
C ALA A 159 19.14 -16.64 -7.66
N SER A 160 20.43 -16.57 -8.02
CA SER A 160 21.54 -16.46 -7.08
C SER A 160 21.88 -15.03 -6.64
N LYS A 161 21.38 -14.01 -7.38
CA LYS A 161 21.70 -12.61 -7.13
C LYS A 161 20.96 -12.10 -5.89
N HIS A 162 21.61 -11.29 -5.05
CA HIS A 162 20.95 -10.76 -3.86
C HIS A 162 19.91 -9.70 -4.27
N PRO A 163 18.70 -9.65 -3.68
CA PRO A 163 17.66 -8.68 -4.03
C PRO A 163 18.11 -7.21 -4.04
N ARG A 164 19.07 -6.85 -3.18
CA ARG A 164 19.66 -5.49 -3.11
C ARG A 164 20.55 -5.12 -4.27
N ASP A 165 20.98 -6.09 -5.07
CA ASP A 165 21.86 -5.84 -6.21
C ASP A 165 21.04 -5.52 -7.49
N PHE A 166 19.71 -5.52 -7.41
CA PHE A 166 18.80 -5.22 -8.51
C PHE A 166 18.42 -3.74 -8.64
N ASP A 167 18.89 -2.90 -7.71
CA ASP A 167 18.70 -1.44 -7.68
C ASP A 167 19.62 -0.71 -8.67
#